data_AF-A0A7Y6WRV1-F1
#
_entry.id   AF-A0A7Y6WRV1-F1
#
_cell.length_a   1.000
_cell.length_b   1.000
_cell.length_c   1.000
_cell.angle_alpha   90.00
_cell.angle_beta   90.00
_cell.angle_gamma   90.00
#
_symmetry.space_group_name_H-M   'P 1'
#
loop_
_entity.id
_entity.type
_entity.pdbx_description
1 polymer ?
#
loop_
_entity_poly.entity_id
_entity_poly.type
_entity_poly.pdbx_seq_one_letter_code
_entity_poly.pdbx_strand_id
1 'polypeptide(L)'
;MRLDGACFNHFPQASPRGRGGWCKLAGVTKLFLPQAQLEEWALADKADLREGRLVVMAEGGVTFPVTPAVHFVQLVSGEDTQGLVARVKTEEQLARLGAEQMADSVLVGDNAYEVVPGYVAEVAAGAPRPEGADTKPDSEADLLAAFILNKMG
;
A
#
# COMPACT_ATOMS: atom_id res chain seq x y z
N MET A 1 -10.33 43.21 11.79
CA MET A 1 -9.30 42.26 12.23
C MET A 1 -9.17 41.16 11.19
N ARG A 2 -7.95 40.87 10.74
CA ARG A 2 -7.56 39.74 9.88
C ARG A 2 -7.58 38.43 10.67
N LEU A 3 -7.74 37.30 9.96
CA LEU A 3 -7.25 35.91 10.16
C LEU A 3 -8.01 35.08 9.09
N ASP A 4 -7.58 34.96 7.83
CA ASP A 4 -6.47 34.15 7.26
C ASP A 4 -6.58 32.63 7.54
N GLY A 5 -6.65 31.83 6.46
CA GLY A 5 -6.10 30.47 6.47
C GLY A 5 -7.05 29.26 6.42
N ALA A 6 -8.07 29.24 5.55
CA ALA A 6 -8.68 27.96 5.14
C ALA A 6 -7.98 27.45 3.87
N CYS A 7 -6.84 26.80 4.03
CA CYS A 7 -6.22 25.98 2.99
C CYS A 7 -7.10 24.75 2.75
N PHE A 8 -8.06 24.92 1.84
CA PHE A 8 -8.84 23.87 1.23
C PHE A 8 -7.88 23.04 0.36
N ASN A 9 -7.35 21.94 0.87
CA ASN A 9 -6.68 20.94 0.04
C ASN A 9 -7.75 20.23 -0.80
N HIS A 10 -8.12 20.89 -1.90
CA HIS A 10 -8.76 20.29 -3.05
C HIS A 10 -7.76 19.31 -3.65
N PHE A 11 -7.81 18.06 -3.20
CA PHE A 11 -7.12 16.95 -3.83
C PHE A 11 -7.94 16.57 -5.07
N PRO A 12 -7.46 16.80 -6.31
CA PRO A 12 -8.14 16.30 -7.48
C PRO A 12 -8.08 14.77 -7.42
N GLN A 13 -9.24 14.14 -7.18
CA GLN A 13 -9.40 12.71 -7.33
C GLN A 13 -9.36 12.36 -8.82
N ALA A 14 -8.16 12.40 -9.40
CA ALA A 14 -7.88 11.79 -10.67
C ALA A 14 -7.61 10.31 -10.39
N SER A 15 -8.64 9.49 -10.45
CA SER A 15 -8.47 8.05 -10.60
C SER A 15 -7.77 7.77 -11.94
N PRO A 16 -6.51 7.29 -11.98
CA PRO A 16 -6.01 6.71 -13.20
C PRO A 16 -6.73 5.35 -13.38
N ARG A 17 -7.60 5.28 -14.39
CA ARG A 17 -7.98 4.02 -15.03
C ARG A 17 -6.75 3.45 -15.73
N GLY A 18 -5.83 2.91 -14.93
CA GLY A 18 -4.63 2.22 -15.40
C GLY A 18 -4.90 0.73 -15.46
N ARG A 19 -5.13 0.22 -16.67
CA ARG A 19 -4.82 -1.19 -16.98
C ARG A 19 -3.32 -1.39 -16.72
N GLY A 20 -2.98 -1.95 -15.59
CA GLY A 20 -1.62 -2.36 -15.25
C GLY A 20 -1.69 -3.74 -14.63
N GLY A 21 -1.29 -4.75 -15.39
CA GLY A 21 -1.28 -6.13 -14.92
C GLY A 21 -0.51 -6.22 -13.61
N TRP A 22 -1.16 -6.78 -12.58
CA TRP A 22 -0.48 -7.19 -11.38
C TRP A 22 0.62 -8.16 -11.79
N CYS A 23 1.88 -7.70 -11.68
CA CYS A 23 3.04 -8.56 -11.79
C CYS A 23 2.82 -9.74 -10.83
N LYS A 24 2.64 -10.92 -11.41
CA LYS A 24 2.71 -12.19 -10.68
C LYS A 24 4.13 -12.30 -10.11
N LEU A 25 4.34 -11.79 -8.91
CA LEU A 25 5.58 -12.03 -8.17
C LEU A 25 5.41 -13.36 -7.44
N ALA A 26 5.96 -14.41 -8.05
CA ALA A 26 6.30 -15.63 -7.33
C ALA A 26 7.44 -15.27 -6.37
N GLY A 27 7.08 -14.88 -5.15
CA GLY A 27 8.02 -14.43 -4.13
C GLY A 27 7.33 -13.48 -3.15
N VAL A 28 7.71 -13.55 -1.88
CA VAL A 28 7.21 -12.66 -0.83
C VAL A 28 7.33 -11.21 -1.31
N THR A 29 6.20 -10.53 -1.49
CA THR A 29 6.17 -9.14 -1.93
C THR A 29 6.14 -8.24 -0.70
N LYS A 30 7.11 -7.33 -0.60
CA LYS A 30 7.17 -6.31 0.45
C LYS A 30 6.44 -5.07 -0.03
N LEU A 31 5.39 -4.68 0.67
CA LEU A 31 4.61 -3.49 0.37
C LEU A 31 4.79 -2.47 1.49
N PHE A 32 5.14 -1.24 1.16
CA PHE A 32 5.12 -0.14 2.13
C PHE A 32 3.72 0.48 2.18
N LEU A 33 3.22 0.65 3.40
CA LEU A 33 1.90 1.18 3.72
C LEU A 33 2.06 2.41 4.62
N PRO A 34 1.79 3.62 4.12
CA PRO A 34 1.81 4.84 4.95
C PRO A 34 0.82 4.72 6.12
N GLN A 35 1.18 5.27 7.27
CA GLN A 35 0.31 5.25 8.45
C GLN A 35 -1.04 5.91 8.17
N ALA A 36 -1.04 7.08 7.53
CA ALA A 36 -2.27 7.78 7.15
C ALA A 36 -3.20 6.93 6.25
N GLN A 37 -2.62 6.07 5.40
CA GLN A 37 -3.40 5.18 4.54
C GLN A 37 -4.05 4.04 5.35
N LEU A 38 -3.35 3.51 6.36
CA LEU A 38 -3.90 2.51 7.27
C LEU A 38 -5.03 3.09 8.11
N GLU A 39 -4.89 4.33 8.59
CA GLU A 39 -5.94 5.03 9.32
C GLU A 39 -7.21 5.19 8.47
N GLU A 40 -7.06 5.56 7.19
CA GLU A 40 -8.19 5.61 6.25
C GLU A 40 -8.85 4.23 6.06
N TRP A 41 -8.05 3.16 5.95
CA TRP A 41 -8.60 1.81 5.80
C TRP A 41 -9.31 1.32 7.05
N ALA A 42 -8.82 1.68 8.24
CA ALA A 42 -9.46 1.37 9.51
C ALA A 42 -10.78 2.12 9.65
N LEU A 43 -10.81 3.41 9.29
CA LEU A 43 -12.04 4.21 9.26
C LEU A 43 -13.07 3.67 8.27
N ALA A 44 -12.61 3.10 7.16
CA ALA A 44 -13.45 2.51 6.12
C ALA A 44 -13.82 1.03 6.39
N ASP A 45 -13.45 0.47 7.55
CA ASP A 45 -13.65 -0.95 7.91
C ASP A 45 -13.04 -1.95 6.89
N LYS A 46 -12.03 -1.52 6.13
CA LYS A 46 -11.39 -2.33 5.08
C LYS A 46 -10.24 -3.16 5.64
N ALA A 47 -9.44 -2.56 6.51
CA ALA A 47 -8.30 -3.20 7.14
C ALA A 47 -7.98 -2.51 8.46
N ASP A 48 -7.37 -3.24 9.39
CA ASP A 48 -7.10 -2.77 10.74
C ASP A 48 -5.74 -3.28 11.23
N LEU A 49 -5.04 -2.48 12.03
CA LEU A 49 -3.71 -2.81 12.53
C LEU A 49 -3.83 -3.36 13.96
N ARG A 50 -3.55 -4.65 14.14
CA ARG A 50 -3.64 -5.36 15.42
C ARG A 50 -2.32 -6.03 15.76
N GLU A 51 -1.73 -5.66 16.89
CA GLU A 51 -0.58 -6.37 17.49
C GLU A 51 0.59 -6.60 16.50
N GLY A 52 0.92 -5.59 15.68
CA GLY A 52 1.98 -5.71 14.67
C GLY A 52 1.60 -6.57 13.45
N ARG A 53 0.30 -6.73 13.21
CA ARG A 53 -0.24 -7.44 12.06
C ARG A 53 -1.35 -6.63 11.41
N LEU A 54 -1.37 -6.62 10.08
CA LEU A 54 -2.43 -5.99 9.31
C LEU A 54 -3.53 -7.03 9.05
N VAL A 55 -4.72 -6.78 9.57
CA VAL A 55 -5.92 -7.59 9.35
C VAL A 55 -6.73 -6.95 8.22
N VAL A 56 -6.90 -7.63 7.10
CA VAL A 56 -7.68 -7.15 5.96
C VAL A 56 -9.08 -7.76 6.03
N MET A 57 -10.07 -6.93 6.36
CA MET A 57 -11.46 -7.34 6.56
C MET A 57 -12.13 -7.72 5.23
N ALA A 58 -11.72 -7.07 4.13
CA ALA A 58 -12.27 -7.33 2.79
C ALA A 58 -12.04 -8.77 2.27
N GLU A 59 -11.03 -9.48 2.80
CA GLU A 59 -10.67 -10.84 2.39
C GLU A 59 -11.03 -11.89 3.47
N GLY A 60 -12.02 -11.60 4.33
CA GLY A 60 -12.42 -12.53 5.39
C GLY A 60 -11.48 -12.56 6.60
N GLY A 61 -10.74 -11.46 6.83
CA GLY A 61 -9.87 -11.31 8.00
C GLY A 61 -8.45 -11.85 7.82
N VAL A 62 -7.95 -11.88 6.58
CA VAL A 62 -6.56 -12.31 6.32
C VAL A 62 -5.59 -11.39 7.03
N THR A 63 -4.64 -11.99 7.72
CA THR A 63 -3.70 -11.27 8.57
C THR A 63 -2.28 -11.35 8.00
N PHE A 64 -1.66 -10.20 7.78
CA PHE A 64 -0.30 -10.09 7.25
C PHE A 64 0.67 -9.60 8.31
N PRO A 65 1.87 -10.19 8.45
CA PRO A 65 2.90 -9.64 9.31
C PRO A 65 3.36 -8.29 8.76
N VAL A 66 3.46 -7.30 9.66
CA VAL A 66 3.94 -5.97 9.29
C VAL A 66 5.03 -5.50 10.23
N THR A 67 5.97 -4.72 9.69
CA THR A 67 7.09 -4.17 10.45
C THR A 67 7.09 -2.65 10.34
N PRO A 68 7.22 -1.91 11.46
CA PRO A 68 7.28 -0.44 11.42
C PRO A 68 8.48 0.04 10.57
N ALA A 69 8.21 1.01 9.71
CA ALA A 69 9.17 1.53 8.76
C ALA A 69 8.88 2.99 8.40
N VAL A 70 9.88 3.66 7.88
CA VAL A 70 9.76 5.04 7.39
C VAL A 70 10.18 5.10 5.93
N HIS A 71 9.47 5.92 5.17
CA HIS A 71 9.85 6.29 3.80
C HIS A 71 10.45 7.68 3.80
N PHE A 72 11.71 7.80 3.40
CA PHE A 72 12.38 9.10 3.28
C PHE A 72 11.86 9.84 2.06
N VAL A 73 11.18 10.96 2.26
CA VAL A 73 10.59 11.77 1.20
C VAL A 73 11.63 12.69 0.59
N GLN A 74 12.32 13.45 1.44
CA GLN A 74 13.28 14.46 1.02
C GLN A 74 14.27 14.81 2.13
N LEU A 75 15.40 15.40 1.74
CA LEU A 75 16.37 15.97 2.65
C LEU A 75 15.93 17.41 3.01
N VAL A 76 15.79 17.69 4.30
CA VAL A 76 15.43 19.01 4.85
C VAL A 76 16.67 19.83 5.16
N SER A 77 17.71 19.21 5.70
CA SER A 77 18.97 19.88 6.05
C SER A 77 20.15 18.91 6.03
N GLY A 78 21.32 19.39 5.60
CA GLY A 78 22.54 18.59 5.49
C GLY A 78 22.83 18.12 4.07
N GLU A 79 23.40 16.93 3.93
CA GLU A 79 23.74 16.27 2.66
C GLU A 79 23.29 14.81 2.65
N ASP A 80 22.69 14.34 1.54
CA ASP A 80 22.26 12.94 1.39
C ASP A 80 23.43 12.02 1.01
N THR A 81 24.45 11.93 1.87
CA THR A 81 25.65 11.13 1.61
C THR A 81 25.36 9.63 1.47
N GLN A 82 24.25 9.16 2.05
CA GLN A 82 23.86 7.74 2.09
C GLN A 82 22.79 7.37 1.05
N GLY A 83 22.29 8.33 0.26
CA GLY A 83 21.27 8.04 -0.76
C GLY A 83 19.94 7.56 -0.14
N LEU A 84 19.54 8.12 1.00
CA LEU A 84 18.38 7.67 1.76
C LEU A 84 17.07 8.19 1.18
N VAL A 85 17.10 9.32 0.47
CA VAL A 85 15.91 9.88 -0.16
C VAL A 85 15.26 8.87 -1.11
N ALA A 86 13.93 8.78 -1.07
CA ALA A 86 13.11 7.79 -1.78
C ALA A 86 13.38 6.32 -1.42
N ARG A 87 13.97 6.06 -0.23
CA ARG A 87 14.15 4.70 0.31
C ARG A 87 13.23 4.47 1.49
N VAL A 88 12.87 3.20 1.67
CA VAL A 88 12.17 2.72 2.86
C VAL A 88 13.17 2.02 3.77
N LYS A 89 13.17 2.38 5.05
CA LYS A 89 13.98 1.72 6.09
C LYS A 89 13.08 1.31 7.24
N THR A 90 13.28 0.11 7.77
CA THR A 90 12.60 -0.33 8.99
C THR A 90 13.16 0.41 10.20
N GLU A 91 12.39 0.49 11.27
CA GLU A 91 12.83 1.12 12.52
C GLU A 91 14.13 0.49 13.05
N GLU A 92 14.28 -0.84 12.94
CA GLU A 92 15.53 -1.53 13.26
C GLU A 92 16.72 -1.07 12.40
N GLN A 93 16.50 -0.78 11.11
CA GLN A 93 17.55 -0.27 10.24
C GLN A 93 17.93 1.15 10.63
N LEU A 94 16.95 2.00 10.98
CA LEU A 94 17.18 3.36 11.48
C LEU A 94 18.02 3.35 12.76
N ALA A 95 17.65 2.50 13.72
CA ALA A 95 18.37 2.37 14.98
C ALA A 95 19.85 1.97 14.76
N ARG A 96 20.10 1.05 13.80
CA ARG A 96 21.48 0.65 13.42
C ARG A 96 22.25 1.77 12.71
N LEU A 97 21.56 2.67 12.03
CA LEU A 97 22.14 3.85 11.39
C LEU A 97 22.39 5.01 12.36
N GLY A 98 21.97 4.87 13.63
CA GLY A 98 22.00 5.98 14.59
C GLY A 98 21.02 7.09 14.22
N ALA A 99 19.92 6.73 13.56
CA ALA A 99 18.88 7.67 13.15
C ALA A 99 17.83 7.82 14.26
N GLU A 100 17.51 9.07 14.59
CA GLU A 100 16.46 9.43 15.55
C GLU A 100 15.19 9.85 14.80
N GLN A 101 14.12 9.09 14.99
CA GLN A 101 12.82 9.43 14.41
C GLN A 101 12.05 10.39 15.31
N MET A 102 11.56 11.46 14.72
CA MET A 102 10.68 12.48 15.31
C MET A 102 9.42 12.60 14.45
N ALA A 103 8.39 11.81 14.74
CA ALA A 103 7.12 11.79 14.00
C ALA A 103 7.31 11.66 12.46
N ASP A 104 7.16 12.75 11.72
CA ASP A 104 7.34 12.90 10.26
C ASP A 104 8.76 13.36 9.84
N SER A 105 9.70 13.44 10.78
CA SER A 105 11.08 13.84 10.55
C SER A 105 12.05 12.79 11.09
N VAL A 106 13.20 12.60 10.45
CA VAL A 106 14.28 11.71 10.92
C VAL A 106 15.60 12.46 10.86
N LEU A 107 16.35 12.42 11.96
CA LEU A 107 17.71 12.92 12.03
C LEU A 107 18.69 11.76 11.93
N VAL A 108 19.66 11.85 11.03
CA VAL A 108 20.74 10.86 10.86
C VAL A 108 22.07 11.58 11.02
N GLY A 109 22.64 11.52 12.23
CA GLY A 109 23.79 12.33 12.58
C GLY A 109 23.43 13.82 12.57
N ASP A 110 23.99 14.57 11.60
CA ASP A 110 23.73 16.01 11.42
C ASP A 110 22.70 16.30 10.31
N ASN A 111 22.24 15.26 9.60
CA ASN A 111 21.33 15.41 8.46
C ASN A 111 19.88 15.23 8.92
N ALA A 112 19.00 16.14 8.50
CA ALA A 112 17.57 16.07 8.76
C ALA A 112 16.81 15.71 7.49
N TYR A 113 15.93 14.74 7.58
CA TYR A 113 15.10 14.24 6.51
C TYR A 113 13.63 14.33 6.88
N GLU A 114 12.80 14.65 5.89
CA GLU A 114 11.36 14.49 5.99
C GLU A 114 11.02 13.05 5.62
N VAL A 115 10.22 12.39 6.45
CA VAL A 115 9.84 11.00 6.27
C VAL A 115 8.33 10.83 6.43
N VAL A 116 7.80 9.78 5.81
CA VAL A 116 6.44 9.32 6.06
C VAL A 116 6.51 8.07 6.92
N PRO A 117 5.94 8.09 8.14
CA PRO A 117 5.83 6.89 8.96
C PRO A 117 4.85 5.90 8.34
N GLY A 118 5.13 4.62 8.49
CA GLY A 118 4.32 3.56 7.94
C GLY A 118 4.78 2.17 8.35
N TYR A 119 4.35 1.19 7.59
CA TYR A 119 4.60 -0.22 7.87
C TYR A 119 4.96 -0.94 6.57
N VAL A 120 5.89 -1.89 6.64
CA VAL A 120 6.18 -2.82 5.55
C VAL A 120 5.42 -4.11 5.81
N ALA A 121 4.48 -4.44 4.93
CA ALA A 121 3.77 -5.70 4.94
C ALA A 121 4.50 -6.73 4.06
N GLU A 122 4.67 -7.94 4.58
CA GLU A 122 5.20 -9.07 3.82
C GLU A 122 4.05 -9.97 3.36
N VAL A 123 3.74 -9.93 2.07
CA VAL A 123 2.69 -10.75 1.47
C VAL A 123 3.33 -11.98 0.86
N ALA A 124 3.11 -13.14 1.46
CA ALA A 124 3.54 -14.41 0.89
C ALA A 124 2.75 -14.69 -0.40
N ALA A 125 3.46 -15.06 -1.47
CA ALA A 125 2.88 -15.44 -2.76
C ALA A 125 2.21 -16.83 -2.68
N GLY A 126 1.19 -16.96 -1.85
CA GLY A 126 0.48 -18.21 -1.57
C GLY A 126 -0.81 -18.03 -0.77
N ALA A 127 -1.33 -16.81 -0.61
CA ALA A 127 -2.70 -16.63 -0.14
C ALA A 127 -3.64 -17.38 -1.11
N PRO A 128 -4.58 -18.20 -0.61
CA PRO A 128 -5.47 -18.98 -1.44
C PRO A 128 -6.23 -18.02 -2.35
N ARG A 129 -5.92 -18.08 -3.65
CA ARG A 129 -6.74 -17.46 -4.67
C ARG A 129 -8.18 -17.93 -4.45
N PRO A 130 -9.20 -17.05 -4.53
CA PRO A 130 -10.58 -17.52 -4.54
C PRO A 130 -10.72 -18.54 -5.68
N GLU A 131 -10.87 -19.80 -5.30
CA GLU A 131 -11.16 -20.91 -6.19
C GLU A 131 -12.60 -20.70 -6.67
N GLY A 132 -12.76 -19.98 -7.78
CA GLY A 132 -14.10 -19.64 -8.27
C GLY A 132 -14.17 -18.82 -9.56
N ALA A 133 -13.06 -18.67 -10.29
CA ALA A 133 -13.07 -17.93 -11.56
C ALA A 133 -12.22 -18.65 -12.62
N ASP A 134 -12.50 -19.93 -12.83
CA ASP A 134 -12.23 -20.59 -14.11
C ASP A 134 -13.48 -21.41 -14.50
N THR A 135 -14.57 -20.70 -14.77
CA THR A 135 -15.51 -21.14 -15.80
C THR A 135 -15.51 -20.02 -16.81
N LYS A 136 -14.59 -20.12 -17.77
CA LYS A 136 -14.84 -19.50 -19.06
C LYS A 136 -15.90 -20.36 -19.76
N PRO A 137 -16.95 -19.78 -20.35
CA PRO A 137 -17.75 -20.48 -21.34
C PRO A 137 -16.94 -20.57 -22.63
N ASP A 138 -15.86 -21.36 -22.63
CA ASP A 138 -15.08 -21.64 -23.86
C ASP A 138 -15.66 -22.82 -24.63
N SER A 139 -16.62 -23.55 -24.05
CA SER A 139 -17.23 -24.68 -24.71
C SER A 139 -18.15 -24.19 -25.82
N GLU A 140 -17.83 -24.59 -27.05
CA GLU A 140 -18.65 -24.51 -28.26
C GLU A 140 -20.15 -24.74 -28.03
N ALA A 141 -20.52 -25.57 -27.04
CA ALA A 141 -21.89 -25.80 -26.61
C ALA A 141 -22.63 -24.53 -26.11
N ASP A 142 -21.95 -23.64 -25.39
CA ASP A 142 -22.55 -22.39 -24.87
C ASP A 142 -22.78 -21.37 -25.99
N LEU A 143 -21.83 -21.29 -26.92
CA LEU A 143 -21.97 -20.47 -28.15
C LEU A 143 -23.09 -20.99 -29.06
N LEU A 144 -23.26 -22.31 -29.16
CA LEU A 144 -24.38 -22.92 -29.89
C LEU A 144 -25.72 -22.63 -29.21
N ALA A 145 -25.79 -22.71 -27.88
CA ALA A 145 -27.01 -22.42 -27.13
C ALA A 145 -27.45 -20.96 -27.30
N ALA A 146 -26.51 -20.01 -27.22
CA ALA A 146 -26.79 -18.60 -27.43
C ALA A 146 -27.32 -18.31 -28.84
N PHE A 147 -26.78 -18.99 -29.86
CA PHE A 147 -27.22 -18.80 -31.25
C PHE A 147 -28.64 -19.35 -31.49
N ILE A 148 -28.97 -20.50 -30.91
CA ILE A 148 -30.29 -21.13 -31.07
C ILE A 148 -31.38 -20.25 -30.45
N LEU A 149 -31.14 -19.70 -29.26
CA LEU A 149 -32.09 -18.82 -28.56
C LEU A 149 -32.33 -17.50 -29.32
N ASN A 150 -31.34 -16.99 -30.04
CA ASN A 150 -31.45 -15.75 -30.81
C ASN A 150 -32.20 -15.89 -32.15
N LYS A 151 -32.61 -17.10 -32.55
CA LYS A 151 -33.27 -17.35 -33.86
C LYS A 151 -34.74 -17.77 -33.76
N MET A 152 -35.34 -17.71 -32.57
CA MET A 152 -36.76 -18.01 -32.32
C MET A 152 -37.56 -16.80 -31.82
N GLY A 153 -37.04 -15.57 -32.02
CA GLY A 153 -37.77 -14.32 -31.81
C GLY A 153 -38.25 -13.72 -33.13
#